data_AF-A0AAD8QEC0-F1
#
_entry.id   AF-A0AAD8QEC0-F1
#
_cell.length_a   1.000
_cell.length_b   1.000
_cell.length_c   1.000
_cell.angle_alpha   90.00
_cell.angle_beta   90.00
_cell.angle_gamma   90.00
#
_symmetry.space_group_name_H-M   'P 1'
#
loop_
_entity.id
_entity.type
_entity.pdbx_description
1 polymer ?
#
loop_
_entity_poly.entity_id
_entity_poly.type
_entity_poly.pdbx_seq_one_letter_code
_entity_poly.pdbx_strand_id
1 'polypeptide(L)'
;MAAQRLRRPPSGSRLPEGDVVWGFLKLDPASGRFLLDQGKIDGHIDELRLQLGACSSIFDWIQAWNIYGARFFRTNCAQVANCYGRAHVDSVLATFRRIQTRLFGEGGAGAHLKRMISDRFGISDVPDGYLYFPVSLGGLGLENPFVHLYLIRDGVAEDPDAIIDDFLAEEEDMYRSLKAAYEDDSAGADSAGSSGGSSGGSSGNIGQVRVHRRMPAYFPEDTFSDLRNEPFMSFEEFTRHRRHTSDTLGRAFKRLRRVPAAKTAELTSELAGALKDGPAGWTDLGDYERWVCALYGRDMIARFGGLTVVDKGVLPTGLLDMLRQSRFRWRG
;
A
#
# COMPACT_ATOMS: atom_id res chain seq x y z
N MET A 1 5.43 -43.86 -5.34
CA MET A 1 5.29 -42.39 -5.37
C MET A 1 6.64 -41.78 -5.03
N ALA A 2 7.37 -41.32 -6.04
CA ALA A 2 8.73 -40.80 -5.88
C ALA A 2 8.69 -39.30 -5.62
N ALA A 3 9.27 -38.87 -4.49
CA ALA A 3 9.47 -37.48 -4.14
C ALA A 3 10.40 -36.81 -5.16
N GLN A 4 9.89 -35.78 -5.84
CA GLN A 4 10.65 -34.99 -6.80
C GLN A 4 11.66 -34.14 -6.03
N ARG A 5 12.91 -34.61 -5.98
CA ARG A 5 14.04 -33.84 -5.41
C ARG A 5 14.16 -32.52 -6.16
N LEU A 6 13.98 -31.40 -5.46
CA LEU A 6 14.27 -30.06 -5.96
C LEU A 6 15.74 -30.04 -6.42
N ARG A 7 15.94 -29.92 -7.73
CA ARG A 7 17.28 -29.77 -8.32
C ARG A 7 17.86 -28.44 -7.85
N ARG A 8 19.05 -28.49 -7.23
CA ARG A 8 19.88 -27.32 -6.95
C ARG A 8 20.17 -26.61 -8.29
N PRO A 9 19.96 -25.30 -8.43
CA PRO A 9 20.32 -24.60 -9.66
C PRO A 9 21.84 -24.69 -9.87
N PRO A 10 22.31 -24.78 -11.12
CA PRO A 10 23.72 -24.86 -11.41
C PRO A 10 24.44 -23.61 -10.90
N SER A 11 25.41 -23.82 -10.01
CA SER A 11 26.36 -22.81 -9.56
C SER A 11 27.26 -22.42 -10.73
N GLY A 12 26.83 -21.41 -11.50
CA GLY A 12 27.56 -20.93 -12.68
C GLY A 12 26.81 -19.99 -13.63
N SER A 13 25.56 -19.60 -13.36
CA SER A 13 24.85 -18.65 -14.24
C SER A 13 25.02 -17.22 -13.73
N ARG A 14 25.73 -16.38 -14.50
CA ARG A 14 25.68 -14.91 -14.34
C ARG A 14 24.22 -14.48 -14.22
N LEU A 15 23.94 -13.55 -13.31
CA LEU A 15 22.61 -12.94 -13.21
C LEU A 15 22.19 -12.42 -14.59
N PRO A 16 20.88 -12.46 -14.93
CA PRO A 16 20.40 -11.91 -16.20
C PRO A 16 20.94 -10.50 -16.40
N GLU A 17 21.48 -10.22 -17.58
CA GLU A 17 21.95 -8.88 -17.94
C GLU A 17 20.75 -7.99 -18.27
N GLY A 18 20.78 -6.73 -17.81
CA GLY A 18 19.73 -5.74 -18.07
C GLY A 18 19.19 -5.07 -16.82
N ASP A 19 18.23 -4.17 -17.03
CA ASP A 19 17.59 -3.43 -15.95
C ASP A 19 16.66 -4.33 -15.13
N VAL A 20 16.67 -4.19 -13.80
CA VAL A 20 15.68 -4.83 -12.93
C VAL A 20 14.40 -4.02 -12.98
N VAL A 21 13.38 -4.58 -13.63
CA VAL A 21 12.09 -3.92 -13.86
C VAL A 21 10.90 -4.73 -13.34
N TRP A 22 9.85 -4.03 -12.90
CA TRP A 22 8.56 -4.61 -12.53
C TRP A 22 7.44 -3.65 -12.92
N GLY A 23 6.57 -4.02 -13.86
CA GLY A 23 5.50 -3.12 -14.31
C GLY A 23 6.08 -1.83 -14.90
N PHE A 24 5.83 -0.69 -14.26
CA PHE A 24 6.44 0.61 -14.56
C PHE A 24 7.57 0.99 -13.62
N LEU A 25 8.04 0.08 -12.78
CA LEU A 25 9.19 0.31 -11.94
C LEU A 25 10.47 -0.14 -12.63
N LYS A 26 11.52 0.66 -12.48
CA LYS A 26 12.90 0.34 -12.83
C LYS A 26 13.78 0.63 -11.63
N LEU A 27 14.61 -0.34 -11.25
CA LEU A 27 15.58 -0.16 -10.16
C LEU A 27 16.66 0.82 -10.63
N ASP A 28 16.80 1.92 -9.91
CA ASP A 28 17.89 2.86 -10.11
C ASP A 28 19.14 2.35 -9.38
N PRO A 29 20.24 2.05 -10.09
CA PRO A 29 21.45 1.51 -9.47
C PRO A 29 22.18 2.51 -8.59
N ALA A 30 21.95 3.82 -8.77
CA ALA A 30 22.60 4.86 -7.98
C ALA A 30 21.97 5.00 -6.59
N SER A 31 20.64 5.06 -6.52
CA SER A 31 19.91 5.19 -5.25
C SER A 31 19.52 3.84 -4.63
N GLY A 32 19.53 2.74 -5.40
CA GLY A 32 19.01 1.46 -4.97
C GLY A 32 17.48 1.42 -4.83
N ARG A 33 16.77 2.45 -5.33
CA ARG A 33 15.31 2.59 -5.22
C ARG A 33 14.63 2.27 -6.55
N PHE A 34 13.40 1.76 -6.50
CA PHE A 34 12.57 1.62 -7.69
C PHE A 34 11.98 2.98 -8.08
N LEU A 35 12.26 3.43 -9.31
CA LEU A 35 11.72 4.65 -9.89
C LEU A 35 10.72 4.31 -11.00
N LEU A 36 9.82 5.25 -11.31
CA LEU A 36 8.88 5.09 -12.42
C LEU A 36 9.59 5.25 -13.76
N ASP A 37 9.52 4.22 -14.61
CA ASP A 37 10.01 4.23 -15.99
C ASP A 37 9.08 5.09 -16.85
N GLN A 38 9.44 6.37 -16.92
CA GLN A 38 8.66 7.36 -17.63
C GLN A 38 8.60 7.13 -19.14
N GLY A 39 9.63 6.50 -19.74
CA GLY A 39 9.65 6.17 -21.16
C GLY A 39 8.68 5.06 -21.50
N LYS A 40 8.60 4.02 -20.66
CA LYS A 40 7.58 2.96 -20.79
C LYS A 40 6.17 3.51 -20.62
N ILE A 41 5.98 4.43 -19.66
CA ILE A 41 4.69 5.08 -19.42
C ILE A 41 4.25 5.91 -20.65
N ASP A 42 5.16 6.59 -21.35
CA ASP A 42 4.82 7.36 -22.56
C ASP A 42 4.20 6.49 -23.65
N GLY A 43 4.75 5.29 -23.89
CA GLY A 43 4.15 4.34 -24.84
C GLY A 43 2.72 3.97 -24.46
N HIS A 44 2.44 3.77 -23.17
CA HIS A 44 1.08 3.49 -22.70
C HIS A 44 0.15 4.72 -22.74
N ILE A 45 0.68 5.94 -22.63
CA ILE A 45 -0.11 7.16 -22.82
C ILE A 45 -0.58 7.27 -24.28
N ASP A 46 0.30 6.99 -25.23
CA ASP A 46 -0.05 7.04 -26.66
C ASP A 46 -1.06 5.94 -27.02
N GLU A 47 -0.89 4.74 -26.47
CA GLU A 47 -1.87 3.65 -26.58
C GLU A 47 -3.23 4.06 -25.98
N LEU A 48 -3.24 4.65 -24.78
CA LEU A 48 -4.48 5.10 -24.14
C LEU A 48 -5.17 6.18 -24.98
N ARG A 49 -4.42 7.09 -25.61
CA ARG A 49 -4.98 8.10 -26.52
C ARG A 49 -5.71 7.43 -27.68
N LEU A 50 -5.11 6.42 -28.30
CA LEU A 50 -5.73 5.65 -29.39
C LEU A 50 -7.03 4.97 -28.95
N GLN A 51 -7.01 4.28 -27.81
CA GLN A 51 -8.18 3.59 -27.27
C GLN A 51 -9.32 4.56 -26.94
N LEU A 52 -9.03 5.69 -26.31
CA LEU A 52 -10.04 6.70 -25.99
C LEU A 52 -10.63 7.33 -27.26
N GLY A 53 -9.81 7.58 -28.28
CA GLY A 53 -10.27 8.12 -29.57
C GLY A 53 -11.16 7.16 -30.37
N ALA A 54 -11.05 5.85 -30.12
CA ALA A 54 -11.86 4.82 -30.77
C ALA A 54 -13.23 4.60 -30.12
N CYS A 55 -13.50 5.22 -28.97
CA CYS A 55 -14.73 5.03 -28.21
C CYS A 55 -15.93 5.70 -28.91
N SER A 56 -16.97 4.92 -29.20
CA SER A 56 -18.18 5.40 -29.87
C SER A 56 -19.17 6.09 -28.94
N SER A 57 -19.17 5.75 -27.65
CA SER A 57 -20.07 6.32 -26.66
C SER A 57 -19.32 6.85 -25.43
N ILE A 58 -20.00 7.69 -24.64
CA ILE A 58 -19.49 8.18 -23.37
C ILE A 58 -19.26 7.03 -22.38
N PHE A 59 -20.13 6.03 -22.35
CA PHE A 59 -19.96 4.88 -21.47
C PHE A 59 -18.74 4.03 -21.84
N ASP A 60 -18.50 3.80 -23.15
CA ASP A 60 -17.29 3.12 -23.62
C ASP A 60 -16.04 3.88 -23.19
N TRP A 61 -16.06 5.22 -23.33
CA TRP A 61 -14.95 6.07 -22.96
C TRP A 61 -14.66 6.03 -21.45
N ILE A 62 -15.70 6.12 -20.60
CA ILE A 62 -15.56 6.01 -19.14
C ILE A 62 -15.01 4.64 -18.76
N GLN A 63 -15.50 3.57 -19.38
CA GLN A 63 -15.02 2.22 -19.12
C GLN A 63 -13.55 2.06 -19.51
N ALA A 64 -13.16 2.54 -20.69
CA ALA A 64 -11.77 2.55 -21.16
C ALA A 64 -10.86 3.34 -20.21
N TRP A 65 -11.30 4.52 -19.77
CA TRP A 65 -10.58 5.34 -18.79
C TRP A 65 -10.42 4.62 -17.45
N ASN A 66 -11.50 4.09 -16.88
CA ASN A 66 -11.44 3.42 -15.56
C ASN A 66 -10.54 2.17 -15.60
N ILE A 67 -10.66 1.34 -16.64
CA ILE A 67 -9.87 0.12 -16.78
C ILE A 67 -8.41 0.45 -17.07
N TYR A 68 -8.14 1.29 -18.07
CA TYR A 68 -6.79 1.51 -18.56
C TYR A 68 -6.16 2.77 -17.97
N GLY A 69 -6.81 3.92 -18.12
CA GLY A 69 -6.35 5.22 -17.64
C GLY A 69 -6.20 5.35 -16.12
N ALA A 70 -7.00 4.63 -15.33
CA ALA A 70 -6.91 4.62 -13.88
C ALA A 70 -6.31 3.30 -13.36
N ARG A 71 -7.04 2.19 -13.49
CA ARG A 71 -6.69 0.92 -12.83
C ARG A 71 -5.39 0.31 -13.35
N PHE A 72 -5.18 0.22 -14.66
CA PHE A 72 -3.96 -0.38 -15.22
C PHE A 72 -2.71 0.41 -14.85
N PHE A 73 -2.72 1.74 -15.01
CA PHE A 73 -1.59 2.58 -14.61
C PHE A 73 -1.28 2.42 -13.12
N ARG A 74 -2.30 2.54 -12.26
CA ARG A 74 -2.14 2.40 -10.81
C ARG A 74 -1.55 1.04 -10.43
N THR A 75 -2.04 -0.04 -11.04
CA THR A 75 -1.60 -1.41 -10.73
C THR A 75 -0.15 -1.65 -11.16
N ASN A 76 0.28 -1.04 -12.27
CA ASN A 76 1.65 -1.19 -12.79
C ASN A 76 2.67 -0.24 -12.13
N CYS A 77 2.22 0.82 -11.46
CA CYS A 77 3.05 1.65 -10.56
C CYS A 77 3.37 0.98 -9.20
N ALA A 78 3.02 -0.32 -9.07
CA ALA A 78 3.11 -1.15 -7.87
C ALA A 78 2.20 -0.76 -6.71
N GLN A 79 2.01 -1.72 -5.80
CA GLN A 79 1.28 -1.51 -4.56
C GLN A 79 2.14 -0.71 -3.59
N VAL A 80 1.59 0.38 -3.07
CA VAL A 80 2.31 1.36 -2.25
C VAL A 80 2.52 0.83 -0.82
N ALA A 81 3.45 -0.10 -0.66
CA ALA A 81 3.93 -0.54 0.65
C ALA A 81 4.91 0.47 1.26
N ASN A 82 5.10 0.41 2.57
CA ASN A 82 6.02 1.29 3.31
C ASN A 82 7.46 1.26 2.79
N CYS A 83 7.91 0.18 2.15
CA CYS A 83 9.26 0.09 1.58
C CYS A 83 9.51 1.06 0.40
N TYR A 84 8.47 1.60 -0.22
CA TYR A 84 8.60 2.61 -1.29
C TYR A 84 8.68 4.05 -0.74
N GLY A 85 8.15 4.27 0.46
CA GLY A 85 8.08 5.60 1.08
C GLY A 85 7.06 6.54 0.42
N ARG A 86 6.89 7.71 1.04
CA ARG A 86 5.94 8.74 0.57
C ARG A 86 6.38 9.38 -0.75
N ALA A 87 7.68 9.46 -1.00
CA ALA A 87 8.24 9.96 -2.25
C ALA A 87 7.75 9.18 -3.48
N HIS A 88 7.51 7.87 -3.35
CA HIS A 88 6.92 7.07 -4.42
C HIS A 88 5.46 7.45 -4.68
N VAL A 89 4.65 7.66 -3.63
CA VAL A 89 3.26 8.14 -3.78
C VAL A 89 3.22 9.44 -4.54
N ASP A 90 4.08 10.39 -4.16
CA ASP A 90 4.17 11.70 -4.79
C ASP A 90 4.63 11.57 -6.27
N SER A 91 5.50 10.62 -6.58
CA SER A 91 5.91 10.29 -7.95
C SER A 91 4.77 9.68 -8.78
N VAL A 92 3.92 8.84 -8.20
CA VAL A 92 2.74 8.28 -8.87
C VAL A 92 1.68 9.36 -9.08
N LEU A 93 1.45 10.25 -8.11
CA LEU A 93 0.58 11.42 -8.26
C LEU A 93 1.07 12.33 -9.40
N ALA A 94 2.37 12.66 -9.44
CA ALA A 94 2.95 13.46 -10.51
C ALA A 94 2.81 12.77 -11.89
N THR A 95 2.98 11.45 -11.94
CA THR A 95 2.78 10.64 -13.14
C THR A 95 1.34 10.72 -13.64
N PHE A 96 0.34 10.55 -12.77
CA PHE A 96 -1.07 10.68 -13.16
C PHE A 96 -1.42 12.09 -13.65
N ARG A 97 -0.84 13.12 -13.04
CA ARG A 97 -0.95 14.50 -13.52
C ARG A 97 -0.41 14.60 -14.94
N ARG A 98 0.79 14.06 -15.21
CA ARG A 98 1.38 14.05 -16.55
C ARG A 98 0.51 13.30 -17.56
N ILE A 99 0.02 12.10 -17.22
CA ILE A 99 -0.86 11.31 -18.08
C ILE A 99 -2.07 12.16 -18.49
N GLN A 100 -2.76 12.78 -17.53
CA GLN A 100 -3.94 13.61 -17.82
C GLN A 100 -3.59 14.86 -18.64
N THR A 101 -2.47 15.53 -18.34
CA THR A 101 -2.03 16.70 -19.13
C THR A 101 -1.71 16.32 -20.58
N ARG A 102 -1.05 15.18 -20.80
CA ARG A 102 -0.70 14.69 -22.15
C ARG A 102 -1.94 14.29 -22.95
N LEU A 103 -2.98 13.78 -22.30
CA LEU A 103 -4.20 13.34 -22.97
C LEU A 103 -5.20 14.47 -23.19
N PHE A 104 -5.36 15.36 -22.20
CA PHE A 104 -6.51 16.27 -22.13
C PHE A 104 -6.16 17.74 -21.92
N GLY A 105 -4.87 18.07 -21.79
CA GLY A 105 -4.40 19.41 -21.45
C GLY A 105 -4.73 19.80 -20.01
N GLU A 106 -5.08 21.07 -19.81
CA GLU A 106 -5.53 21.56 -18.51
C GLU A 106 -7.00 21.18 -18.28
N GLY A 107 -7.31 20.61 -17.10
CA GLY A 107 -8.66 20.20 -16.69
C GLY A 107 -8.91 18.69 -16.58
N GLY A 108 -8.03 17.87 -17.16
CA GLY A 108 -8.04 16.42 -16.94
C GLY A 108 -9.27 15.66 -17.48
N ALA A 109 -9.45 14.43 -16.99
CA ALA A 109 -10.46 13.51 -17.50
C ALA A 109 -11.91 14.02 -17.28
N GLY A 110 -12.19 14.65 -16.14
CA GLY A 110 -13.51 15.21 -15.83
C GLY A 110 -13.90 16.34 -16.78
N ALA A 111 -13.03 17.34 -16.97
CA ALA A 111 -13.30 18.43 -17.90
C ALA A 111 -13.44 17.94 -19.35
N HIS A 112 -12.62 16.98 -19.77
CA HIS A 112 -12.76 16.35 -21.08
C HIS A 112 -14.13 15.66 -21.25
N LEU A 113 -14.58 14.94 -20.23
CA LEU A 113 -15.88 14.27 -20.27
C LEU A 113 -17.05 15.27 -20.32
N LYS A 114 -16.98 16.38 -19.57
CA LYS A 114 -18.00 17.45 -19.66
C LYS A 114 -18.10 18.03 -21.06
N ARG A 115 -16.95 18.31 -21.70
CA ARG A 115 -16.93 18.78 -23.09
C ARG A 115 -17.59 17.76 -24.03
N MET A 116 -17.27 16.48 -23.88
CA MET A 116 -17.87 15.42 -24.68
C MET A 116 -19.40 15.33 -24.50
N ILE A 117 -19.91 15.49 -23.27
CA ILE A 117 -21.35 15.53 -22.98
C ILE A 117 -21.99 16.77 -23.62
N SER A 118 -21.37 17.94 -23.47
CA SER A 118 -21.83 19.19 -24.08
C SER A 118 -21.88 19.10 -25.60
N ASP A 119 -20.84 18.61 -26.26
CA ASP A 119 -20.75 18.53 -27.72
C ASP A 119 -21.77 17.55 -28.31
N ARG A 120 -22.05 16.44 -27.61
CA ARG A 120 -22.95 15.39 -28.10
C ARG A 120 -24.42 15.63 -27.79
N PHE A 121 -24.72 16.25 -26.64
CA PHE A 121 -26.08 16.36 -26.13
C PHE A 121 -26.54 17.80 -25.88
N GLY A 122 -25.67 18.81 -26.03
CA GLY A 122 -26.00 20.21 -25.78
C GLY A 122 -26.16 20.56 -24.29
N ILE A 123 -25.68 19.69 -23.38
CA ILE A 123 -25.79 19.87 -21.93
C ILE A 123 -24.47 20.42 -21.38
N SER A 124 -24.48 21.68 -20.93
CA SER A 124 -23.27 22.39 -20.47
C SER A 124 -23.08 22.42 -18.95
N ASP A 125 -24.17 22.43 -18.17
CA ASP A 125 -24.10 22.47 -16.70
C ASP A 125 -24.17 21.06 -16.09
N VAL A 126 -23.05 20.34 -16.18
CA VAL A 126 -22.88 19.02 -15.55
C VAL A 126 -22.03 19.16 -14.28
N PRO A 127 -22.55 18.85 -13.09
CA PRO A 127 -21.76 18.89 -11.85
C PRO A 127 -20.72 17.78 -11.83
N ASP A 128 -19.56 18.04 -11.20
CA ASP A 128 -18.49 17.02 -11.09
C ASP A 128 -18.96 15.79 -10.32
N GLY A 129 -19.80 15.99 -9.29
CA GLY A 129 -20.38 14.88 -8.53
C GLY A 129 -21.14 13.90 -9.42
N TYR A 130 -21.88 14.36 -10.43
CA TYR A 130 -22.57 13.46 -11.36
C TYR A 130 -21.61 12.58 -12.16
N LEU A 131 -20.44 13.10 -12.53
CA LEU A 131 -19.43 12.33 -13.25
C LEU A 131 -18.82 11.24 -12.36
N TYR A 132 -18.45 11.59 -11.12
CA TYR A 132 -17.65 10.72 -10.25
C TYR A 132 -18.49 9.83 -9.33
N PHE A 133 -19.74 10.20 -9.02
CA PHE A 133 -20.60 9.43 -8.12
C PHE A 133 -20.75 7.98 -8.57
N PRO A 134 -20.85 7.05 -7.60
CA PRO A 134 -21.04 5.65 -7.93
C PRO A 134 -22.38 5.46 -8.65
N VAL A 135 -22.42 4.45 -9.53
CA VAL A 135 -23.62 4.13 -10.31
C VAL A 135 -24.78 3.70 -9.40
N SER A 136 -24.47 3.10 -8.24
CA SER A 136 -25.47 2.78 -7.22
C SER A 136 -26.26 4.01 -6.74
N LEU A 137 -25.67 5.21 -6.83
CA LEU A 137 -26.30 6.49 -6.50
C LEU A 137 -26.74 7.29 -7.75
N GLY A 138 -26.68 6.69 -8.94
CA GLY A 138 -27.11 7.32 -10.19
C GLY A 138 -26.06 8.20 -10.88
N GLY A 139 -24.80 8.18 -10.43
CA GLY A 139 -23.69 8.83 -11.12
C GLY A 139 -23.13 8.03 -12.30
N LEU A 140 -22.22 8.62 -13.06
CA LEU A 140 -21.57 7.96 -14.22
C LEU A 140 -20.40 7.05 -13.81
N GLY A 141 -19.91 7.18 -12.58
CA GLY A 141 -18.82 6.37 -12.04
C GLY A 141 -17.51 6.53 -12.79
N LEU A 142 -17.17 7.74 -13.24
CA LEU A 142 -15.83 8.07 -13.72
C LEU A 142 -14.82 7.90 -12.58
N GLU A 143 -13.69 7.27 -12.85
CA GLU A 143 -12.66 7.05 -11.83
C GLU A 143 -11.66 8.22 -11.78
N ASN A 144 -11.42 8.72 -10.57
CA ASN A 144 -10.36 9.67 -10.28
C ASN A 144 -9.16 8.92 -9.67
N PRO A 145 -8.07 8.70 -10.44
CA PRO A 145 -6.93 7.91 -9.96
C PRO A 145 -6.19 8.55 -8.78
N PHE A 146 -6.32 9.87 -8.58
CA PHE A 146 -5.65 10.58 -7.48
C PHE A 146 -6.26 10.23 -6.11
N VAL A 147 -7.58 9.98 -6.05
CA VAL A 147 -8.28 9.69 -4.79
C VAL A 147 -7.68 8.46 -4.11
N HIS A 148 -7.42 7.39 -4.86
CA HIS A 148 -6.81 6.16 -4.31
C HIS A 148 -5.47 6.42 -3.63
N LEU A 149 -4.69 7.37 -4.13
CA LEU A 149 -3.39 7.73 -3.60
C LEU A 149 -3.51 8.66 -2.38
N TYR A 150 -4.42 9.65 -2.45
CA TYR A 150 -4.69 10.52 -1.31
C TYR A 150 -5.21 9.75 -0.09
N LEU A 151 -6.04 8.73 -0.31
CA LEU A 151 -6.57 7.91 0.78
C LEU A 151 -5.50 7.12 1.54
N ILE A 152 -4.35 6.86 0.94
CA ILE A 152 -3.29 6.04 1.55
C ILE A 152 -2.03 6.83 1.91
N ARG A 153 -1.82 8.01 1.32
CA ARG A 153 -0.56 8.78 1.37
C ARG A 153 -0.02 8.98 2.79
N ASP A 154 -0.89 9.37 3.72
CA ASP A 154 -0.49 9.67 5.11
C ASP A 154 -0.23 8.39 5.93
N GLY A 155 -0.75 7.24 5.47
CA GLY A 155 -0.50 5.95 6.09
C GLY A 155 0.81 5.28 5.62
N VAL A 156 1.40 5.75 4.52
CA VAL A 156 2.70 5.27 4.04
C VAL A 156 3.81 5.88 4.90
N ALA A 157 4.81 5.06 5.24
CA ALA A 157 6.04 5.54 5.86
C ALA A 157 6.63 6.72 5.06
N GLU A 158 6.99 7.80 5.76
CA GLU A 158 7.58 8.97 5.11
C GLU A 158 8.92 8.62 4.48
N ASP A 159 9.80 8.07 5.31
CA ASP A 159 11.11 7.57 4.94
C ASP A 159 11.26 6.10 5.38
N PRO A 160 11.41 5.14 4.45
CA PRO A 160 11.65 3.74 4.79
C PRO A 160 13.00 3.53 5.48
N ASP A 161 13.98 4.40 5.23
CA ASP A 161 15.33 4.26 5.78
C ASP A 161 15.31 4.43 7.30
N ALA A 162 14.45 5.30 7.83
CA ALA A 162 14.21 5.41 9.27
C ALA A 162 13.75 4.09 9.92
N ILE A 163 13.02 3.23 9.21
CA ILE A 163 12.62 1.91 9.73
C ILE A 163 13.83 0.97 9.82
N ILE A 164 14.79 1.10 8.91
CA ILE A 164 16.05 0.35 8.94
C ILE A 164 16.96 0.89 10.04
N ASP A 165 17.08 2.21 10.17
CA ASP A 165 17.88 2.85 11.21
C ASP A 165 17.37 2.50 12.62
N ASP A 166 16.04 2.55 12.84
CA ASP A 166 15.39 2.08 14.07
C ASP A 166 15.83 0.64 14.41
N PHE A 167 15.85 -0.23 13.39
CA PHE A 167 16.21 -1.63 13.56
C PHE A 167 17.69 -1.82 13.91
N LEU A 168 18.58 -1.13 13.21
CA LEU A 168 20.02 -1.23 13.43
C LEU A 168 20.37 -0.72 14.85
N ALA A 169 19.77 0.40 15.27
CA ALA A 169 19.95 0.92 16.61
C ALA A 169 19.43 -0.06 17.69
N GLU A 170 18.23 -0.61 17.51
CA GLU A 170 17.67 -1.59 18.46
C GLU A 170 18.50 -2.88 18.54
N GLU A 171 19.08 -3.31 17.41
CA GLU A 171 19.98 -4.48 17.36
C GLU A 171 21.29 -4.23 18.12
N GLU A 172 21.89 -3.06 17.96
CA GLU A 172 23.09 -2.66 18.72
C GLU A 172 22.80 -2.54 20.23
N ASP A 173 21.67 -1.94 20.61
CA ASP A 173 21.24 -1.83 22.01
C ASP A 173 20.99 -3.20 22.64
N MET A 174 20.36 -4.11 21.90
CA MET A 174 20.14 -5.48 22.33
C MET A 174 21.47 -6.21 22.55
N TYR A 175 22.42 -6.08 21.61
CA TYR A 175 23.76 -6.65 21.76
C TYR A 175 24.45 -6.13 23.01
N ARG A 176 24.48 -4.80 23.20
CA ARG A 176 25.11 -4.17 24.37
C ARG A 176 24.49 -4.64 25.68
N SER A 177 23.16 -4.73 25.73
CA SER A 177 22.44 -5.16 26.92
C SER A 177 22.69 -6.63 27.27
N LEU A 178 22.68 -7.52 26.27
CA LEU A 178 22.94 -8.95 26.47
C LEU A 178 24.41 -9.20 26.85
N LYS A 179 25.34 -8.48 26.23
CA LYS A 179 26.76 -8.55 26.56
C LYS A 179 27.02 -8.12 28.00
N ALA A 180 26.51 -6.96 28.41
CA ALA A 180 26.66 -6.46 29.78
C ALA A 180 26.07 -7.44 30.81
N ALA A 181 24.88 -7.98 30.54
CA ALA A 181 24.25 -8.96 31.43
C ALA A 181 25.07 -10.27 31.55
N TYR A 182 25.71 -10.71 30.47
CA TYR A 182 26.59 -11.88 30.48
C TYR A 182 27.87 -11.64 31.29
N GLU A 183 28.50 -10.47 31.11
CA GLU A 183 29.73 -10.08 31.80
C GLU A 183 29.51 -9.81 33.30
N ASP A 184 28.35 -9.28 33.69
CA ASP A 184 27.99 -9.11 35.10
C ASP A 184 27.75 -10.46 35.81
N ASP A 185 27.12 -11.43 35.13
CA ASP A 185 26.84 -12.77 35.68
C ASP A 185 28.13 -13.60 35.81
N SER A 186 29.06 -13.49 34.84
CA SER A 186 30.37 -14.14 34.92
C SER A 186 31.23 -13.56 36.05
N ALA A 187 31.20 -12.24 36.26
CA ALA A 187 31.86 -11.60 37.40
C ALA A 187 31.27 -12.03 38.76
N GLY A 188 29.95 -12.29 38.82
CA GLY A 188 29.27 -12.83 39.99
C GLY A 188 29.66 -14.27 40.30
N ALA A 189 29.83 -15.12 39.28
CA ALA A 189 30.22 -16.53 39.42
C ALA A 189 31.64 -16.70 39.99
N ASP A 190 32.57 -15.84 39.59
CA ASP A 190 33.95 -15.84 40.12
C ASP A 190 34.03 -15.39 41.59
N SER A 191 33.02 -14.63 42.07
CA SER A 191 32.92 -14.18 43.47
C SER A 191 32.15 -15.14 44.38
N ALA A 192 31.37 -16.07 43.81
CA ALA A 192 30.54 -17.03 44.54
C ALA A 192 31.29 -18.30 44.98
N GLY A 193 32.62 -18.24 45.04
CA GLY A 193 33.47 -19.14 45.82
C GLY A 193 33.37 -18.93 47.34
N SER A 194 32.25 -18.47 47.89
CA SER A 194 31.92 -18.63 49.31
C SER A 194 30.51 -18.16 49.67
N SER A 195 29.85 -19.02 50.45
CA SER A 195 28.61 -18.82 51.22
C SER A 195 27.28 -18.87 50.46
N GLY A 196 26.59 -20.00 50.65
CA GLY A 196 25.18 -20.14 50.33
C GLY A 196 24.29 -19.26 51.21
N GLY A 197 23.26 -18.70 50.59
CA GLY A 197 22.25 -17.92 51.28
C GLY A 197 21.03 -17.73 50.40
N SER A 198 20.06 -18.63 50.55
CA SER A 198 18.71 -18.44 50.03
C SER A 198 18.06 -17.22 50.69
N SER A 199 17.58 -16.27 49.90
CA SER A 199 16.44 -15.44 50.34
C SER A 199 15.64 -14.90 49.15
N GLY A 200 14.33 -15.09 49.25
CA GLY A 200 13.35 -14.59 48.30
C GLY A 200 13.08 -13.09 48.47
N GLY A 201 12.61 -12.47 47.40
CA GLY A 201 12.14 -11.09 47.40
C GLY A 201 11.40 -10.79 46.10
N SER A 202 10.08 -10.89 46.15
CA SER A 202 9.16 -10.40 45.13
C SER A 202 8.94 -8.91 45.34
N SER A 203 9.19 -8.08 44.32
CA SER A 203 8.52 -6.78 44.15
C SER A 203 8.67 -6.30 42.72
N GLY A 204 7.53 -6.03 42.08
CA GLY A 204 7.42 -5.65 40.69
C GLY A 204 7.92 -4.23 40.43
N ASN A 205 8.59 -4.07 39.29
CA ASN A 205 8.51 -2.86 38.49
C ASN A 205 8.76 -3.21 37.02
N ILE A 206 7.84 -2.75 36.18
CA ILE A 206 7.81 -2.93 34.73
C ILE A 206 8.91 -2.02 34.16
N GLY A 207 10.03 -2.60 33.70
CA GLY A 207 11.14 -1.80 33.13
C GLY A 207 12.48 -2.54 32.98
N GLN A 208 12.66 -3.70 33.60
CA GLN A 208 13.81 -4.57 33.35
C GLN A 208 13.32 -5.90 32.80
N VAL A 209 13.46 -6.11 31.50
CA VAL A 209 13.39 -7.45 30.93
C VAL A 209 14.62 -8.18 31.46
N ARG A 210 14.52 -8.77 32.65
CA ARG A 210 15.42 -9.85 33.06
C ARG A 210 15.22 -10.94 32.00
N VAL A 211 16.13 -11.03 31.04
CA VAL A 211 16.18 -12.13 30.07
C VAL A 211 16.67 -13.38 30.79
N HIS A 212 16.01 -13.77 31.87
CA HIS A 212 15.91 -15.18 32.22
C HIS A 212 14.81 -15.74 31.33
N ARG A 213 15.14 -15.92 30.05
CA ARG A 213 14.43 -16.92 29.25
C ARG A 213 14.83 -18.24 29.89
N ARG A 214 14.11 -18.64 30.95
CA ARG A 214 14.28 -19.93 31.62
C ARG A 214 14.31 -20.95 30.50
N MET A 215 15.46 -21.59 30.29
CA MET A 215 15.67 -22.51 29.17
C MET A 215 14.48 -23.48 29.14
N PRO A 216 13.84 -23.70 27.99
CA PRO A 216 12.83 -24.74 27.88
C PRO A 216 13.43 -26.03 28.43
N ALA A 217 12.70 -26.74 29.29
CA ALA A 217 13.15 -27.95 30.02
C ALA A 217 13.49 -29.17 29.11
N TYR A 218 13.74 -28.93 27.82
CA TYR A 218 13.98 -29.91 26.78
C TYR A 218 15.45 -30.03 26.37
N PHE A 219 16.33 -29.11 26.82
CA PHE A 219 17.76 -29.19 26.54
C PHE A 219 18.49 -29.87 27.72
N PRO A 220 19.26 -30.95 27.48
CA PRO A 220 20.16 -31.54 28.47
C PRO A 220 21.10 -30.50 29.10
N GLU A 221 21.44 -30.62 30.39
CA GLU A 221 22.26 -29.65 31.15
C GLU A 221 23.69 -29.44 30.58
N ASP A 222 24.15 -30.37 29.76
CA ASP A 222 25.46 -30.44 29.12
C ASP A 222 25.49 -29.89 27.68
N THR A 223 24.34 -29.49 27.13
CA THR A 223 24.17 -29.07 25.72
C THR A 223 25.10 -27.91 25.30
N PHE A 224 25.50 -27.05 26.23
CA PHE A 224 26.34 -25.87 25.99
C PHE A 224 27.58 -25.85 26.89
N SER A 225 28.04 -27.03 27.31
CA SER A 225 29.19 -27.16 28.23
C SER A 225 30.50 -26.61 27.65
N ASP A 226 30.63 -26.63 26.32
CA ASP A 226 31.73 -26.07 25.54
C ASP A 226 31.79 -24.53 25.59
N LEU A 227 30.71 -23.86 25.97
CA LEU A 227 30.60 -22.40 25.98
C LEU A 227 30.72 -21.76 27.38
N ARG A 228 30.95 -22.56 28.44
CA ARG A 228 30.86 -22.08 29.83
C ARG A 228 31.88 -21.01 30.22
N ASN A 229 33.02 -20.94 29.52
CA ASN A 229 34.12 -20.00 29.82
C ASN A 229 34.51 -19.14 28.61
N GLU A 230 33.73 -19.19 27.54
CA GLU A 230 33.99 -18.39 26.35
C GLU A 230 33.51 -16.95 26.56
N PRO A 231 34.19 -15.92 26.03
CA PRO A 231 33.68 -14.56 26.11
C PRO A 231 32.35 -14.42 25.37
N PHE A 232 31.57 -13.40 25.72
CA PHE A 232 30.37 -13.08 24.94
C PHE A 232 30.75 -12.87 23.47
N MET A 233 29.94 -13.44 22.56
CA MET A 233 30.22 -13.41 21.13
C MET A 233 30.40 -11.98 20.59
N SER A 234 31.16 -11.83 19.50
CA SER A 234 31.31 -10.54 18.83
C SER A 234 29.98 -10.08 18.22
N PHE A 235 29.86 -8.78 17.92
CA PHE A 235 28.67 -8.26 17.22
C PHE A 235 28.53 -8.86 15.81
N GLU A 236 29.65 -9.16 15.14
CA GLU A 236 29.63 -9.85 13.84
C GLU A 236 29.02 -11.24 13.95
N GLU A 237 29.42 -12.04 14.95
CA GLU A 237 28.87 -13.37 15.19
C GLU A 237 27.40 -13.29 15.60
N PHE A 238 27.04 -12.36 16.49
CA PHE A 238 25.66 -12.09 16.92
C PHE A 238 24.72 -11.81 15.74
N THR A 239 25.21 -11.05 14.77
CA THR A 239 24.41 -10.61 13.61
C THR A 239 24.52 -11.52 12.39
N ARG A 240 25.39 -12.52 12.41
CA ARG A 240 25.72 -13.43 11.29
C ARG A 240 24.50 -14.16 10.72
N HIS A 241 23.58 -14.56 11.59
CA HIS A 241 22.38 -15.32 11.21
C HIS A 241 21.09 -14.53 11.38
N ARG A 242 21.17 -13.19 11.33
CA ARG A 242 20.07 -12.22 11.50
C ARG A 242 18.73 -12.64 10.89
N ARG A 243 18.73 -13.17 9.67
CA ARG A 243 17.50 -13.60 8.98
C ARG A 243 16.69 -14.67 9.72
N HIS A 244 17.35 -15.52 10.52
CA HIS A 244 16.71 -16.61 11.26
C HIS A 244 16.54 -16.28 12.75
N THR A 245 17.39 -15.43 13.31
CA THR A 245 17.47 -15.20 14.77
C THR A 245 16.97 -13.83 15.21
N SER A 246 16.92 -12.83 14.33
CA SER A 246 16.61 -11.45 14.71
C SER A 246 15.12 -11.15 14.64
N ASP A 247 14.50 -11.06 15.82
CA ASP A 247 13.10 -10.62 15.96
C ASP A 247 12.92 -9.14 15.57
N THR A 248 13.94 -8.30 15.80
CA THR A 248 13.95 -6.87 15.45
C THR A 248 13.90 -6.71 13.93
N LEU A 249 14.74 -7.45 13.19
CA LEU A 249 14.71 -7.50 11.73
C LEU A 249 13.36 -8.02 11.22
N GLY A 250 12.80 -9.05 11.87
CA GLY A 250 11.47 -9.57 11.55
C GLY A 250 10.36 -8.51 11.69
N ARG A 251 10.41 -7.68 12.73
CA ARG A 251 9.48 -6.54 12.91
C ARG A 251 9.71 -5.44 11.86
N ALA A 252 10.96 -5.08 11.58
CA ALA A 252 11.28 -4.09 10.55
C ALA A 252 10.78 -4.54 9.17
N PHE A 253 11.01 -5.80 8.80
CA PHE A 253 10.53 -6.37 7.55
C PHE A 253 9.01 -6.36 7.44
N LYS A 254 8.29 -6.66 8.54
CA LYS A 254 6.82 -6.52 8.60
C LYS A 254 6.37 -5.07 8.43
N ARG A 255 7.06 -4.11 9.07
CA ARG A 255 6.77 -2.67 8.94
C ARG A 255 6.97 -2.19 7.50
N LEU A 256 8.06 -2.58 6.85
CA LEU A 256 8.39 -2.23 5.45
C LEU A 256 7.39 -2.82 4.45
N ARG A 257 6.94 -4.05 4.67
CA ARG A 257 5.97 -4.73 3.78
C ARG A 257 4.52 -4.30 4.00
N ARG A 258 4.24 -3.55 5.07
CA ARG A 258 2.87 -3.11 5.36
C ARG A 258 2.39 -2.19 4.24
N VAL A 259 1.22 -2.51 3.72
CA VAL A 259 0.46 -1.64 2.83
C VAL A 259 -0.56 -0.90 3.71
N PRO A 260 -0.60 0.44 3.69
CA PRO A 260 -1.59 1.19 4.43
C PRO A 260 -3.00 0.90 3.91
N ALA A 261 -3.95 0.86 4.83
CA ALA A 261 -5.37 0.85 4.48
C ALA A 261 -5.78 2.24 3.97
N ALA A 262 -6.78 2.28 3.09
CA ALA A 262 -7.38 3.53 2.68
C ALA A 262 -8.05 4.22 3.89
N LYS A 263 -7.87 5.53 3.99
CA LYS A 263 -8.59 6.35 4.96
C LYS A 263 -10.07 6.35 4.61
N THR A 264 -10.92 6.07 5.58
CA THR A 264 -12.36 6.20 5.41
C THR A 264 -12.77 7.65 5.61
N ALA A 265 -13.57 8.20 4.68
CA ALA A 265 -14.15 9.52 4.86
C ALA A 265 -15.14 9.54 6.04
N GLU A 266 -15.22 10.66 6.75
CA GLU A 266 -16.16 10.82 7.86
C GLU A 266 -17.59 11.04 7.34
N LEU A 267 -18.56 10.40 8.01
CA LEU A 267 -19.98 10.59 7.70
C LEU A 267 -20.48 11.86 8.40
N THR A 268 -20.74 12.91 7.61
CA THR A 268 -21.37 14.13 8.14
C THR A 268 -22.88 13.94 8.32
N SER A 269 -23.50 14.75 9.17
CA SER A 269 -24.95 14.73 9.38
C SER A 269 -25.74 15.00 8.09
N GLU A 270 -25.23 15.89 7.24
CA GLU A 270 -25.82 16.20 5.94
C GLU A 270 -25.81 14.98 5.01
N LEU A 271 -24.66 14.29 4.89
CA LEU A 271 -24.54 13.07 4.06
C LEU A 271 -25.39 11.93 4.63
N ALA A 272 -25.45 11.78 5.95
CA ALA A 272 -26.28 10.78 6.61
C ALA A 272 -27.77 11.01 6.31
N GLY A 273 -28.23 12.26 6.38
CA GLY A 273 -29.60 12.61 6.00
C GLY A 273 -29.88 12.32 4.53
N ALA A 274 -28.94 12.67 3.64
CA ALA A 274 -29.11 12.50 2.20
C ALA A 274 -29.03 11.05 1.69
N LEU A 275 -28.56 10.11 2.51
CA LEU A 275 -28.52 8.67 2.21
C LEU A 275 -29.65 7.86 2.84
N LYS A 276 -30.40 8.43 3.77
CA LYS A 276 -31.36 7.69 4.61
C LYS A 276 -32.39 6.88 3.82
N ASP A 277 -32.86 7.44 2.71
CA ASP A 277 -33.88 6.84 1.84
C ASP A 277 -33.28 6.34 0.50
N GLY A 278 -31.95 6.29 0.42
CA GLY A 278 -31.21 5.92 -0.79
C GLY A 278 -31.09 4.40 -1.01
N PRO A 279 -30.72 3.99 -2.24
CA PRO A 279 -30.59 2.59 -2.60
C PRO A 279 -29.34 1.90 -2.03
N ALA A 280 -28.40 2.65 -1.48
CA ALA A 280 -27.17 2.17 -0.85
C ALA A 280 -26.90 3.02 0.40
N GLY A 281 -26.61 2.36 1.52
CA GLY A 281 -26.22 3.03 2.76
C GLY A 281 -24.73 3.39 2.76
N TRP A 282 -24.32 4.24 3.71
CA TRP A 282 -22.91 4.64 3.85
C TRP A 282 -21.96 3.44 4.03
N THR A 283 -22.40 2.40 4.74
CA THR A 283 -21.62 1.19 4.99
C THR A 283 -21.42 0.33 3.76
N ASP A 284 -22.32 0.43 2.77
CA ASP A 284 -22.26 -0.34 1.52
C ASP A 284 -21.23 0.25 0.54
N LEU A 285 -20.92 1.54 0.70
CA LEU A 285 -19.93 2.24 -0.10
C LEU A 285 -18.51 1.87 0.33
N GLY A 286 -17.62 1.65 -0.65
CA GLY A 286 -16.18 1.50 -0.40
C GLY A 286 -15.52 2.83 -0.01
N ASP A 287 -14.28 2.80 0.50
CA ASP A 287 -13.57 4.02 0.94
C ASP A 287 -13.43 5.08 -0.17
N TYR A 288 -13.20 4.65 -1.41
CA TYR A 288 -13.19 5.53 -2.58
C TYR A 288 -14.55 6.23 -2.79
N GLU A 289 -15.66 5.47 -2.74
CA GLU A 289 -16.99 6.00 -2.99
C GLU A 289 -17.43 6.94 -1.87
N ARG A 290 -17.14 6.59 -0.61
CA ARG A 290 -17.35 7.47 0.54
C ARG A 290 -16.58 8.78 0.38
N TRP A 291 -15.34 8.72 -0.09
CA TRP A 291 -14.56 9.92 -0.36
C TRP A 291 -15.15 10.79 -1.46
N VAL A 292 -15.58 10.18 -2.57
CA VAL A 292 -16.25 10.89 -3.66
C VAL A 292 -17.55 11.55 -3.18
N CYS A 293 -18.35 10.84 -2.38
CA CYS A 293 -19.58 11.37 -1.78
C CYS A 293 -19.27 12.52 -0.81
N ALA A 294 -18.22 12.41 0.00
CA ALA A 294 -17.79 13.47 0.89
C ALA A 294 -17.31 14.72 0.12
N LEU A 295 -16.61 14.53 -1.01
CA LEU A 295 -16.04 15.62 -1.79
C LEU A 295 -17.10 16.41 -2.57
N TYR A 296 -18.05 15.73 -3.23
CA TYR A 296 -19.04 16.39 -4.08
C TYR A 296 -20.45 16.41 -3.49
N GLY A 297 -20.69 15.77 -2.34
CA GLY A 297 -22.01 15.56 -1.78
C GLY A 297 -22.79 16.85 -1.53
N ARG A 298 -22.12 17.92 -1.10
CA ARG A 298 -22.80 19.20 -0.86
C ARG A 298 -23.41 19.80 -2.13
N ASP A 299 -22.67 19.80 -3.25
CA ASP A 299 -23.18 20.28 -4.54
C ASP A 299 -24.28 19.37 -5.08
N MET A 300 -24.12 18.05 -4.91
CA MET A 300 -25.12 17.07 -5.33
C MET A 300 -26.44 17.20 -4.55
N ILE A 301 -26.37 17.38 -3.22
CA ILE A 301 -27.56 17.63 -2.38
C ILE A 301 -28.23 18.94 -2.77
N ALA A 302 -27.46 20.01 -3.00
CA ALA A 302 -28.00 21.30 -3.39
C ALA A 302 -28.74 21.26 -4.74
N ARG A 303 -28.25 20.45 -5.70
CA ARG A 303 -28.82 20.34 -7.05
C ARG A 303 -29.96 19.34 -7.16
N PHE A 304 -29.87 18.21 -6.46
CA PHE A 304 -30.79 17.07 -6.63
C PHE A 304 -31.64 16.78 -5.39
N GLY A 305 -31.47 17.52 -4.29
CA GLY A 305 -32.20 17.30 -3.03
C GLY A 305 -31.71 16.09 -2.22
N GLY A 306 -30.71 15.36 -2.70
CA GLY A 306 -30.13 14.18 -2.06
C GLY A 306 -28.89 13.67 -2.80
N LEU A 307 -28.33 12.53 -2.36
CA LEU A 307 -27.19 11.92 -3.07
C LEU A 307 -27.61 10.96 -4.19
N THR A 308 -28.86 10.51 -4.18
CA THR A 308 -29.41 9.66 -5.24
C THR A 308 -29.89 10.53 -6.38
N VAL A 309 -29.16 10.57 -7.48
CA VAL A 309 -29.44 11.46 -8.62
C VAL A 309 -30.57 10.94 -9.50
N VAL A 310 -30.78 9.63 -9.49
CA VAL A 310 -31.70 8.94 -10.39
C VAL A 310 -32.68 8.08 -9.59
N ASP A 311 -33.97 8.30 -9.81
CA ASP A 311 -35.01 7.43 -9.29
C ASP A 311 -35.03 6.09 -10.06
N LYS A 312 -34.98 4.97 -9.33
CA LYS A 312 -34.99 3.59 -9.90
C LYS A 312 -36.23 3.32 -10.76
N GLY A 313 -37.31 4.09 -10.59
CA GLY A 313 -38.52 3.97 -11.41
C GLY A 313 -38.42 4.56 -12.83
N VAL A 314 -37.44 5.42 -13.10
CA VAL A 314 -37.40 6.23 -14.33
C VAL A 314 -36.28 5.80 -15.29
N LEU A 315 -35.20 5.21 -14.76
CA LEU A 315 -34.10 4.69 -15.56
C LEU A 315 -33.97 3.17 -15.37
N PRO A 316 -33.99 2.38 -16.46
CA PRO A 316 -33.73 0.95 -16.37
C PRO A 316 -32.26 0.73 -16.01
N THR A 317 -31.95 0.73 -14.72
CA THR A 317 -30.59 0.54 -14.18
C THR A 317 -29.98 -0.77 -14.67
N GLY A 318 -30.79 -1.81 -14.89
CA GLY A 318 -30.35 -3.05 -15.52
C GLY A 318 -29.82 -2.88 -16.96
N LEU A 319 -30.32 -1.90 -17.72
CA LEU A 319 -29.80 -1.56 -19.05
C LEU A 319 -28.46 -0.83 -18.94
N LEU A 320 -28.30 0.06 -17.96
CA LEU A 320 -27.02 0.74 -17.66
C LEU A 320 -25.95 -0.26 -17.22
N ASP A 321 -26.30 -1.20 -16.34
CA ASP A 321 -25.41 -2.26 -15.90
C ASP A 321 -25.03 -3.18 -17.08
N MET A 322 -25.98 -3.53 -17.95
CA MET A 322 -25.73 -4.32 -19.15
C MET A 322 -24.84 -3.59 -20.17
N LEU A 323 -25.04 -2.29 -20.38
CA LEU A 323 -24.19 -1.44 -21.23
C LEU A 323 -22.75 -1.38 -20.70
N ARG A 324 -22.55 -1.31 -19.39
CA ARG A 324 -21.21 -1.33 -18.77
C ARG A 324 -20.59 -2.73 -18.67
N GLN A 325 -21.39 -3.79 -18.64
CA GLN A 325 -20.90 -5.18 -18.72
C GLN A 325 -20.47 -5.55 -20.14
N SER A 326 -20.86 -4.76 -21.15
CA SER A 326 -20.32 -4.92 -22.50
C SER A 326 -18.79 -4.83 -22.43
N ARG A 327 -18.12 -5.86 -22.94
CA ARG A 327 -16.67 -5.96 -22.86
C ARG A 327 -16.05 -4.90 -23.76
N PHE A 328 -15.28 -4.00 -23.16
CA PHE A 328 -14.45 -3.06 -23.90
C PHE A 328 -13.61 -3.82 -24.94
N ARG A 329 -13.78 -3.46 -26.21
CA ARG A 329 -13.03 -4.07 -27.33
C ARG A 329 -11.79 -3.23 -27.59
N TRP A 330 -10.66 -3.76 -27.16
CA TRP A 330 -9.35 -3.22 -27.47
C TRP A 330 -9.13 -3.15 -28.98
N ARG A 331 -8.64 -2.00 -29.46
CA ARG A 331 -8.09 -1.89 -30.82
C ARG A 331 -6.58 -2.12 -30.75
N GLY A 332 -6.06 -3.02 -31.58
CA GLY A 332 -4.62 -3.27 -31.69
C GLY A 332 -3.94 -2.36 -32.68
#